data_AF-A0A645IJ16-F1
#
_entry.id   AF-A0A645IJ16-F1
#
_cell.length_a   1.000
_cell.length_b   1.000
_cell.length_c   1.000
_cell.angle_alpha   90.00
_cell.angle_beta   90.00
_cell.angle_gamma   90.00
#
_symmetry.space_group_name_H-M   'P 1'
#
loop_
_entity.id
_entity.type
_entity.pdbx_description
1 polymer ?
#
loop_
_entity_poly.entity_id
_entity_poly.type
_entity_poly.pdbx_seq_one_letter_code
_entity_poly.pdbx_strand_id
1 'polypeptide(L)'
;MLRTVIGIHAEEAVPESKEGIQGVYVKEVIRDSEAYISGLQPTDIIMEFNGEKIKYIKDMNRAIKKVTSEEIVKCKVFNNGQYKILDIKIKVNQK
;
A
#
# COMPACT_ATOMS: atom_id res chain seq x y z
N MET A 1 5.72 -6.59 10.97
CA MET A 1 4.90 -7.13 9.86
C MET A 1 3.49 -6.57 9.99
N LEU A 2 2.98 -5.94 8.95
CA LEU A 2 1.62 -5.41 8.86
C LEU A 2 0.79 -6.32 7.96
N ARG A 3 -0.39 -6.76 8.43
CA ARG A 3 -1.43 -7.36 7.59
C ARG A 3 -2.53 -6.33 7.39
N THR A 4 -2.88 -6.05 6.14
CA THR A 4 -3.90 -5.04 5.82
C THR A 4 -5.19 -5.68 5.32
N VAL A 5 -6.26 -4.89 5.33
CA VAL A 5 -7.58 -5.28 4.79
C VAL A 5 -7.57 -5.49 3.27
N ILE A 6 -6.59 -4.91 2.56
CA ILE A 6 -6.42 -5.08 1.11
C ILE A 6 -5.64 -6.35 0.75
N GLY A 7 -5.24 -7.15 1.74
CA GLY A 7 -4.63 -8.46 1.53
C GLY A 7 -3.14 -8.39 1.17
N ILE A 8 -2.37 -7.57 1.88
CA ILE A 8 -0.91 -7.54 1.75
C ILE A 8 -0.22 -7.82 3.08
N HIS A 9 0.96 -8.41 3.00
CA HIS A 9 1.95 -8.40 4.07
C HIS A 9 3.02 -7.39 3.73
N ALA A 10 3.20 -6.41 4.61
CA ALA A 10 4.12 -5.32 4.38
C ALA A 10 4.96 -4.98 5.60
N GLU A 11 6.10 -4.36 5.33
CA GLU A 11 7.08 -3.90 6.31
C GLU A 11 7.44 -2.44 5.98
N GLU A 12 8.11 -1.72 6.89
CA GLU A 12 8.59 -0.38 6.55
C GLU A 12 9.75 -0.50 5.58
N ALA A 13 9.74 0.32 4.53
CA ALA A 13 10.89 0.43 3.65
C ALA A 13 12.05 1.03 4.46
N VAL A 14 13.21 0.36 4.43
CA VAL A 14 14.44 0.86 5.05
C VAL A 14 15.29 1.48 3.94
N PRO A 15 15.23 2.81 3.74
CA PRO A 15 16.07 3.46 2.75
C PRO A 15 17.55 3.37 3.18
N GLU A 16 18.44 3.05 2.24
CA GLU A 16 19.88 2.99 2.50
C GLU A 16 20.52 4.37 2.74
N SER A 17 19.85 5.45 2.32
CA SER A 17 20.33 6.83 2.45
C SER A 17 19.19 7.77 2.87
N LYS A 18 19.54 8.99 3.33
CA LYS A 18 18.54 10.03 3.69
C LYS A 18 17.65 10.46 2.52
N GLU A 19 18.08 10.23 1.29
CA GLU A 19 17.35 10.53 0.05
C GLU A 19 16.67 9.29 -0.54
N GLY A 20 16.80 8.13 0.12
CA GLY A 20 16.17 6.90 -0.31
C GLY A 20 14.66 6.94 -0.20
N ILE A 21 14.02 6.03 -0.92
CA ILE A 21 12.56 5.97 -1.02
C ILE A 21 11.98 5.52 0.31
N GLN A 22 11.21 6.40 0.93
CA GLN A 22 10.45 6.10 2.14
C GLN A 22 9.06 5.58 1.75
N GLY A 23 8.56 4.63 2.52
CA GLY A 23 7.25 4.05 2.28
C GLY A 23 7.06 2.71 2.98
N VAL A 24 6.05 1.98 2.51
CA VAL A 24 5.71 0.65 3.01
C VAL A 24 6.08 -0.38 1.94
N TYR A 25 7.05 -1.22 2.26
CA TYR A 25 7.55 -2.29 1.39
C TYR A 25 6.60 -3.48 1.41
N VAL A 26 6.11 -3.87 0.24
CA VAL A 26 5.22 -5.00 0.02
C VAL A 26 6.04 -6.28 -0.06
N LYS A 27 5.97 -7.09 0.98
CA LYS A 27 6.68 -8.37 1.07
C LYS A 27 5.92 -9.48 0.35
N GLU A 28 4.60 -9.48 0.49
CA GLU A 28 3.73 -10.49 -0.09
C GLU A 28 2.37 -9.87 -0.42
N VAL A 29 1.78 -10.33 -1.52
CA VAL A 29 0.42 -9.99 -1.92
C VAL A 29 -0.40 -11.27 -1.89
N ILE A 30 -1.47 -11.28 -1.11
CA ILE A 30 -2.35 -12.44 -0.98
C ILE A 30 -3.10 -12.63 -2.30
N ARG A 31 -3.08 -13.84 -2.85
CA ARG A 31 -3.79 -14.19 -4.09
C ARG A 31 -5.30 -13.90 -3.95
N ASP A 32 -5.90 -13.42 -5.04
CA ASP A 32 -7.32 -13.05 -5.13
C ASP A 32 -7.77 -11.92 -4.19
N SER A 33 -6.83 -11.23 -3.53
CA SER A 33 -7.10 -10.01 -2.79
C SER A 33 -7.32 -8.80 -3.71
N GLU A 34 -7.91 -7.73 -3.17
CA GLU A 34 -8.06 -6.48 -3.93
C GLU A 34 -6.70 -5.93 -4.38
N ALA A 35 -5.66 -6.04 -3.54
CA ALA A 35 -4.31 -5.65 -3.95
C ALA A 35 -3.79 -6.49 -5.14
N TYR A 36 -4.05 -7.80 -5.15
CA TYR A 36 -3.67 -8.69 -6.25
C TYR A 36 -4.40 -8.32 -7.55
N ILE A 37 -5.72 -8.13 -7.47
CA ILE A 37 -6.56 -7.76 -8.61
C ILE A 37 -6.15 -6.41 -9.20
N SER A 38 -5.69 -5.49 -8.35
CA SER A 38 -5.21 -4.16 -8.75
C SER A 38 -3.82 -4.16 -9.37
N GLY A 39 -3.15 -5.33 -9.43
CA GLY A 39 -1.82 -5.47 -10.01
C GLY A 39 -0.68 -5.06 -9.09
N LEU A 40 -0.91 -4.98 -7.77
CA LEU A 40 0.16 -4.78 -6.80
C LEU A 40 1.06 -6.02 -6.75
N GLN A 41 2.37 -5.82 -6.68
CA GLN A 41 3.35 -6.90 -6.72
C GLN A 41 4.21 -6.92 -5.45
N PRO A 42 4.73 -8.09 -5.05
CA PRO A 42 5.85 -8.13 -4.12
C PRO A 42 6.98 -7.24 -4.63
N THR A 43 7.75 -6.64 -3.72
CA THR A 43 8.81 -5.63 -3.98
C THR A 43 8.33 -4.21 -4.26
N ASP A 44 7.03 -3.97 -4.41
CA ASP A 44 6.49 -2.61 -4.49
C ASP A 44 6.71 -1.86 -3.19
N ILE A 45 7.04 -0.57 -3.29
CA ILE A 45 7.06 0.35 -2.15
C ILE A 45 5.88 1.31 -2.28
N ILE A 46 4.92 1.21 -1.38
CA ILE A 46 3.77 2.12 -1.30
C ILE A 46 4.24 3.45 -0.72
N MET A 47 4.10 4.51 -1.51
CA MET A 47 4.54 5.87 -1.17
C MET A 47 3.38 6.82 -0.94
N GLU A 48 2.24 6.56 -1.55
CA GLU A 48 1.02 7.35 -1.38
C GLU A 48 -0.20 6.45 -1.44
N PHE A 49 -1.18 6.76 -0.60
CA PHE A 49 -2.43 6.02 -0.54
C PHE A 49 -3.58 6.99 -0.32
N ASN A 50 -4.52 7.00 -1.26
CA ASN A 50 -5.67 7.91 -1.28
C ASN A 50 -5.28 9.40 -1.12
N GLY A 51 -4.21 9.83 -1.80
CA GLY A 51 -3.67 11.20 -1.69
C GLY A 51 -2.87 11.49 -0.42
N GLU A 52 -2.75 10.53 0.51
CA GLU A 52 -1.90 10.66 1.70
C GLU A 52 -0.52 10.05 1.48
N LYS A 53 0.52 10.83 1.78
CA LYS A 53 1.90 10.34 1.77
C LYS A 53 2.09 9.29 2.84
N ILE A 54 2.59 8.13 2.43
CA ILE A 54 2.90 7.00 3.29
C ILE A 54 4.40 6.94 3.46
N LYS A 55 4.88 7.21 4.68
CA LYS A 55 6.30 7.08 5.03
C LYS A 55 6.54 5.90 5.98
N TYR A 56 5.56 5.64 6.83
CA TYR A 56 5.63 4.62 7.87
C TYR A 56 4.38 3.73 7.85
N ILE A 57 4.46 2.56 8.48
CA ILE A 57 3.32 1.63 8.62
C ILE A 57 2.12 2.32 9.30
N LYS A 58 2.38 3.23 10.26
CA LYS A 58 1.32 4.01 10.93
C LYS A 58 0.53 4.91 9.98
N ASP A 59 1.19 5.45 8.95
CA ASP A 59 0.52 6.31 7.97
C ASP A 59 -0.41 5.48 7.10
N MET A 60 0.06 4.30 6.66
CA MET A 60 -0.77 3.36 5.89
C MET A 60 -2.01 2.93 6.69
N ASN A 61 -1.83 2.58 7.96
CA ASN A 61 -2.95 2.22 8.84
C ASN A 61 -3.95 3.36 8.99
N ARG A 62 -3.47 4.61 9.13
CA ARG A 62 -4.35 5.78 9.24
C ARG A 62 -5.11 6.01 7.94
N ALA A 63 -4.43 5.93 6.79
CA ALA A 63 -5.04 6.15 5.49
C ALA A 63 -6.11 5.09 5.19
N ILE A 64 -5.85 3.81 5.50
CA ILE A 64 -6.85 2.74 5.40
C ILE A 64 -8.05 3.01 6.32
N LYS A 65 -7.81 3.39 7.59
CA LYS A 65 -8.89 3.67 8.57
C LYS A 65 -9.78 4.86 8.19
N LYS A 66 -9.29 5.77 7.36
CA LYS A 66 -10.07 6.91 6.87
C LYS A 66 -11.06 6.52 5.77
N VAL A 67 -10.84 5.37 5.13
CA VAL A 67 -11.80 4.82 4.17
C VAL A 67 -12.94 4.18 4.95
N THR A 68 -14.09 4.87 4.96
CA THR A 68 -15.28 4.48 5.74
C THR A 68 -16.33 3.74 4.92
N SER A 69 -16.22 3.79 3.59
CA SER A 69 -17.10 3.09 2.65
C SER A 69 -16.31 2.28 1.64
N GLU A 70 -16.97 1.36 0.94
CA GLU A 70 -16.35 0.68 -0.20
C GLU A 70 -16.08 1.70 -1.31
N GLU A 71 -14.80 1.95 -1.60
CA GLU A 71 -14.39 2.88 -2.64
C GLU A 71 -13.09 2.39 -3.32
N ILE A 72 -12.80 2.95 -4.49
CA ILE A 72 -11.56 2.72 -5.21
C ILE A 72 -10.61 3.85 -4.88
N VAL A 73 -9.46 3.52 -4.31
CA VAL A 73 -8.44 4.50 -3.90
C VAL A 73 -7.20 4.40 -4.77
N LYS A 74 -6.62 5.56 -5.06
CA LYS A 74 -5.35 5.66 -5.78
C LYS A 74 -4.18 5.33 -4.86
N CYS A 75 -3.35 4.39 -5.27
CA CYS A 75 -2.14 3.99 -4.58
C CYS A 75 -0.94 4.27 -5.49
N LYS A 76 -0.03 5.13 -5.04
CA LYS A 76 1.23 5.37 -5.75
C LYS A 76 2.29 4.44 -5.19
N VAL A 77 2.86 3.63 -6.07
CA VAL A 77 3.91 2.68 -5.72
C VAL A 77 5.16 2.94 -6.54
N PHE A 78 6.30 2.52 -5.98
CA PHE A 78 7.57 2.48 -6.67
C PHE A 78 8.02 1.03 -6.82
N ASN A 79 8.36 0.65 -8.06
CA ASN A 79 8.81 -0.69 -8.40
C ASN A 79 9.89 -0.60 -9.49
N ASN A 80 11.05 -1.22 -9.27
CA ASN A 80 12.14 -1.27 -10.26
C ASN A 80 12.46 0.08 -10.94
N GLY A 81 12.60 1.16 -10.17
CA GLY A 81 12.95 2.47 -10.72
C GLY A 81 11.77 3.28 -11.27
N GLN A 82 10.56 2.70 -11.31
CA GLN A 82 9.39 3.31 -11.93
C GLN A 82 8.29 3.58 -10.92
N TYR A 83 7.63 4.72 -11.07
CA TYR A 83 6.42 5.05 -10.34
C TYR A 83 5.20 4.51 -11.08
N LYS A 84 4.34 3.78 -10.37
CA LYS A 84 3.05 3.30 -10.88
C LYS A 84 1.93 3.84 -10.01
N ILE A 85 0.79 4.10 -10.60
CA ILE A 85 -0.45 4.43 -9.88
C ILE A 85 -1.38 3.25 -10.10
N LEU A 86 -1.80 2.63 -9.00
CA LEU A 86 -2.72 1.50 -8.98
C LEU A 86 -4.03 1.97 -8.34
N ASP A 87 -5.15 1.61 -8.95
CA ASP A 87 -6.47 1.84 -8.38
C ASP A 87 -6.86 0.61 -7.55
N ILE A 88 -6.84 0.73 -6.22
CA ILE A 88 -7.10 -0.38 -5.30
C ILE A 88 -8.50 -0.24 -4.72
N LYS A 89 -9.33 -1.28 -4.86
CA LYS A 89 -10.62 -1.31 -4.17
C LYS A 89 -10.43 -1.62 -2.69
N ILE A 90 -10.99 -0.80 -1.83
CA ILE A 90 -11.09 -1.07 -0.40
C ILE A 90 -12.46 -1.66 -0.12
N LYS A 91 -12.49 -2.87 0.43
CA LYS A 91 -13.70 -3.44 1.04
C LYS A 91 -13.67 -3.11 2.53
N VAL A 92 -14.62 -2.31 2.99
CA VAL A 92 -14.81 -2.12 4.43
C VAL A 92 -15.45 -3.39 4.94
N ASN A 93 -14.74 -4.11 5.80
CA ASN A 93 -15.31 -5.27 6.47
C ASN A 93 -16.39 -4.72 7.42
N GLN A 94 -17.64 -4.69 6.94
CA GLN A 94 -18.81 -4.40 7.74
C GLN A 94 -18.86 -5.52 8.78
N LYS A 95 -18.53 -5.16 10.03
CA LYS A 95 -18.75 -6.02 11.17
C LYS A 95 -20.22 -5.97 11.55
#